data_AF-A0A1Y3WZD0-F1
#
_entry.id   AF-A0A1Y3WZD0-F1
#
_cell.length_a   1.000
_cell.length_b   1.000
_cell.length_c   1.000
_cell.angle_alpha   90.00
_cell.angle_beta   90.00
_cell.angle_gamma   90.00
#
_symmetry.space_group_name_H-M   'P 1'
#
loop_
_entity.id
_entity.type
_entity.pdbx_description
1 polymer ?
#
loop_
_entity_poly.entity_id
_entity_poly.type
_entity_poly.pdbx_seq_one_letter_code
_entity_poly.pdbx_strand_id
1 'polypeptide(L)'
;MANLISYFTKNSILSASAGLEIYDFTGDSTAFVQDCVRRFREAYISEEMLEKIILKSKKTTRKDAIERRLPQKASNKAGDFGEILSYYLWTETFASDANIRPMKIRWKEHPDMPSHLVDVILLRRVDEDNACPDDKMYTIESKVWTSTMKEGHSSLTDALSDAIKDKTERAAKTIPYLVTQYERDDEYDLADQVRRFGDPVNYPYIKEHFAIAIVESTQANDHIANFDKVLQAANTNIPVYLLPIAHLKDIYNQLYLNIPNN
;
A
#
# COMPACT_ATOMS: atom_id res chain seq x y z
N MET A 1 10.06 -4.99 16.53
CA MET A 1 9.07 -5.39 15.52
C MET A 1 9.82 -6.07 14.40
N ALA A 2 9.38 -7.25 13.97
CA ALA A 2 9.97 -7.92 12.82
C ALA A 2 9.65 -7.16 11.54
N ASN A 3 10.47 -7.33 10.50
CA ASN A 3 10.16 -6.88 9.15
C ASN A 3 8.98 -7.72 8.62
N LEU A 4 7.95 -7.09 8.07
CA LEU A 4 6.75 -7.82 7.65
C LEU A 4 7.02 -8.88 6.57
N ILE A 5 8.07 -8.71 5.75
CA ILE A 5 8.43 -9.72 4.75
C ILE A 5 8.85 -11.05 5.39
N SER A 6 9.32 -11.04 6.65
CA SER A 6 9.80 -12.26 7.32
C SER A 6 8.69 -13.28 7.59
N TYR A 7 7.43 -12.87 7.50
CA TYR A 7 6.27 -13.77 7.55
C TYR A 7 6.00 -14.47 6.21
N PHE A 8 6.76 -14.13 5.16
CA PHE A 8 6.59 -14.66 3.82
C PHE A 8 7.87 -15.32 3.33
N THR A 9 7.71 -16.41 2.58
CA THR A 9 8.83 -17.11 1.93
C THR A 9 8.67 -17.02 0.41
N LYS A 10 9.72 -16.60 -0.30
CA LYS A 10 9.69 -16.52 -1.76
C LYS A 10 9.57 -17.92 -2.37
N ASN A 11 8.50 -18.17 -3.12
CA ASN A 11 8.31 -19.40 -3.88
C ASN A 11 9.01 -19.28 -5.24
N SER A 12 10.31 -19.49 -5.26
CA SER A 12 11.15 -19.23 -6.45
C SER A 12 10.78 -20.10 -7.66
N ILE A 13 10.34 -21.34 -7.43
CA ILE A 13 9.94 -22.27 -8.50
C ILE A 13 8.65 -21.79 -9.16
N LEU A 14 7.61 -21.55 -8.37
CA LEU A 14 6.32 -21.10 -8.91
C LEU A 14 6.45 -19.71 -9.53
N SER A 15 7.19 -18.80 -8.87
CA SER A 15 7.53 -17.47 -9.40
C SER A 15 8.09 -17.54 -10.81
N ALA A 16 9.14 -18.37 -11.01
CA ALA A 16 9.77 -18.52 -12.32
C ALA A 16 8.81 -19.09 -13.37
N SER A 17 8.04 -20.13 -13.02
CA SER A 17 7.10 -20.76 -13.95
C SER A 17 5.92 -19.86 -14.34
N ALA A 18 5.45 -19.02 -13.40
CA ALA A 18 4.32 -18.12 -13.61
C ALA A 18 4.75 -16.76 -14.17
N GLY A 19 6.05 -16.43 -14.16
CA GLY A 19 6.54 -15.08 -14.44
C GLY A 19 6.07 -14.06 -13.40
N LEU A 20 5.85 -14.48 -12.15
CA LEU A 20 5.35 -13.66 -11.06
C LEU A 20 6.40 -13.57 -9.94
N GLU A 21 6.20 -12.65 -9.01
CA GLU A 21 6.91 -12.60 -7.73
C GLU A 21 6.01 -13.15 -6.61
N ILE A 22 6.17 -14.43 -6.26
CA ILE A 22 5.25 -15.13 -5.34
C ILE A 22 5.89 -15.31 -3.97
N TYR A 23 5.19 -14.82 -2.94
CA TYR A 23 5.62 -14.85 -1.55
C TYR A 23 4.53 -15.52 -0.70
N ASP A 24 4.76 -16.77 -0.32
CA ASP A 24 3.81 -17.57 0.44
C ASP A 24 3.85 -17.17 1.92
N PHE A 25 2.68 -16.90 2.51
CA PHE A 25 2.60 -16.66 3.94
C PHE A 25 2.93 -17.94 4.72
N THR A 26 4.01 -17.89 5.48
CA THR A 26 4.59 -19.03 6.22
C THR A 26 4.80 -18.73 7.70
N GLY A 27 4.62 -17.47 8.11
CA GLY A 27 4.73 -17.06 9.49
C GLY A 27 3.49 -17.37 10.33
N ASP A 28 3.60 -17.16 11.63
CA ASP A 28 2.49 -17.31 12.57
C ASP A 28 1.50 -16.14 12.45
N SER A 29 0.22 -16.43 12.21
CA SER A 29 -0.82 -15.43 12.03
C SER A 29 -1.03 -14.55 13.26
N THR A 30 -0.89 -15.10 14.47
CA THR A 30 -1.07 -14.33 15.71
C THR A 30 0.05 -13.31 15.87
N ALA A 31 1.30 -13.74 15.68
CA ALA A 31 2.46 -12.87 15.70
C ALA A 31 2.39 -11.80 14.59
N PHE A 32 1.97 -12.17 13.38
CA PHE A 32 1.78 -11.23 12.29
C PHE A 32 0.76 -10.15 12.63
N VAL A 33 -0.40 -10.53 13.18
CA VAL A 33 -1.41 -9.56 13.63
C VAL A 33 -0.84 -8.65 14.70
N GLN A 34 -0.17 -9.19 15.72
CA GLN A 34 0.42 -8.39 16.81
C GLN A 34 1.43 -7.35 16.28
N ASP A 35 2.31 -7.74 15.35
CA ASP A 35 3.28 -6.84 14.74
C ASP A 35 2.64 -5.82 13.78
N CYS A 36 1.48 -6.13 13.21
CA CYS A 36 0.70 -5.24 12.34
C CYS A 36 -0.16 -4.22 13.12
N VAL A 37 -0.67 -4.56 14.31
CA VAL A 37 -1.65 -3.72 15.05
C VAL A 37 -1.18 -2.27 15.18
N ARG A 38 0.05 -2.07 15.68
CA ARG A 38 0.58 -0.71 15.87
C ARG A 38 0.79 0.02 14.55
N ARG A 39 1.38 -0.66 13.56
CA ARG A 39 1.65 -0.12 12.22
C ARG A 39 0.39 0.36 11.53
N PHE A 40 -0.67 -0.44 11.58
CA PHE A 40 -1.94 -0.11 10.95
C PHE A 40 -2.64 1.02 11.71
N ARG A 41 -2.61 1.03 13.04
CA ARG A 41 -3.14 2.15 13.83
C ARG A 41 -2.44 3.47 13.46
N GLU A 42 -1.11 3.44 13.32
CA GLU A 42 -0.31 4.61 12.89
C GLU A 42 -0.59 5.02 11.45
N ALA A 43 -0.98 4.09 10.58
CA ALA A 43 -1.37 4.41 9.21
C ALA A 43 -2.63 5.29 9.15
N TYR A 44 -3.59 5.09 10.08
CA TYR A 44 -4.80 5.91 10.15
C TYR A 44 -4.60 7.25 10.88
N ILE A 45 -3.75 7.28 11.90
CA ILE A 45 -3.47 8.48 12.67
C ILE A 45 -2.10 8.38 13.35
N SER A 46 -1.27 9.42 13.21
CA SER A 46 0.02 9.50 13.91
C SER A 46 -0.19 9.62 15.42
N GLU A 47 0.80 9.15 16.18
CA GLU A 47 0.77 9.26 17.64
C GLU A 47 0.64 10.72 18.09
N GLU A 48 1.42 11.61 17.48
CA GLU A 48 1.39 13.05 17.77
C GLU A 48 0.01 13.66 17.53
N MET A 49 -0.64 13.37 16.39
CA MET A 49 -1.97 13.88 16.10
C MET A 49 -3.01 13.31 17.06
N LEU A 50 -2.86 12.04 17.45
CA LEU A 50 -3.73 11.40 18.43
C LEU A 50 -3.60 12.08 19.80
N GLU A 51 -2.38 12.28 20.29
CA GLU A 51 -2.13 13.02 21.53
C GLU A 51 -2.68 14.45 21.48
N LYS A 52 -2.46 15.17 20.37
CA LYS A 52 -3.01 16.52 20.14
C LYS A 52 -4.53 16.55 20.23
N ILE A 53 -5.23 15.54 19.68
CA ILE A 53 -6.69 15.42 19.78
C ILE A 53 -7.13 15.19 21.23
N ILE A 54 -6.46 14.30 21.96
CA ILE A 54 -6.82 13.99 23.36
C ILE A 54 -6.56 15.17 24.28
N LEU A 55 -5.45 15.88 24.10
CA LEU A 55 -5.13 17.07 24.89
C LEU A 55 -6.12 18.22 24.65
N LYS A 56 -6.59 18.41 23.41
CA LYS A 56 -7.51 19.49 23.06
C LYS A 56 -8.98 19.15 23.30
N SER A 57 -9.35 17.87 23.32
CA SER A 57 -10.73 17.42 23.44
C SER A 57 -11.10 17.05 24.87
N LYS A 58 -12.12 17.69 25.43
CA LYS A 58 -12.61 17.40 26.79
C LYS A 58 -13.38 16.07 26.92
N LYS A 59 -13.71 15.41 25.81
CA LYS A 59 -14.62 14.24 25.79
C LYS A 59 -14.17 13.07 24.92
N THR A 60 -13.16 13.26 24.08
CA THR A 60 -12.72 12.21 23.15
C THR A 60 -11.70 11.34 23.84
N THR A 61 -11.95 10.03 23.90
CA THR A 61 -10.94 9.07 24.33
C THR A 61 -10.03 8.68 23.17
N ARG A 62 -8.88 8.08 23.48
CA ARG A 62 -7.94 7.57 22.48
C ARG A 62 -8.63 6.58 21.54
N LYS A 63 -9.38 5.64 22.13
CA LYS A 63 -10.18 4.65 21.41
C LYS A 63 -11.18 5.31 20.45
N ASP A 64 -11.96 6.28 20.92
CA ASP A 64 -12.93 6.98 20.06
C ASP A 64 -12.25 7.68 18.87
N ALA A 65 -11.09 8.30 19.09
CA ALA A 65 -10.34 8.99 18.05
C ALA A 65 -9.82 8.01 16.99
N ILE A 66 -9.40 6.81 17.39
CA ILE A 66 -8.97 5.75 16.48
C ILE A 66 -10.18 5.17 15.72
N GLU A 67 -11.23 4.74 16.42
CA GLU A 67 -12.38 4.06 15.82
C GLU A 67 -13.08 4.89 14.74
N ARG A 68 -13.19 6.20 14.93
CA ARG A 68 -13.81 7.12 13.94
C ARG A 68 -13.06 7.19 12.61
N ARG A 69 -11.81 6.70 12.55
CA ARG A 69 -10.99 6.70 11.33
C ARG A 69 -10.96 5.34 10.64
N LEU A 70 -11.42 4.28 11.30
CA LEU A 70 -11.38 2.94 10.74
C LEU A 70 -12.55 2.70 9.78
N PRO A 71 -12.31 2.00 8.66
CA PRO A 71 -13.38 1.61 7.74
C PRO A 71 -14.38 0.70 8.44
N GLN A 72 -15.67 0.91 8.15
CA GLN A 72 -16.77 0.07 8.64
C GLN A 72 -17.18 -0.94 7.58
N LYS A 73 -17.13 -0.57 6.29
CA LYS A 73 -17.46 -1.46 5.18
C LYS A 73 -16.40 -2.53 4.98
N ALA A 74 -16.85 -3.77 4.76
CA ALA A 74 -15.96 -4.93 4.55
C ALA A 74 -15.04 -4.76 3.34
N SER A 75 -15.53 -4.17 2.24
CA SER A 75 -14.72 -3.87 1.05
C SER A 75 -13.61 -2.87 1.33
N ASN A 76 -13.89 -1.84 2.13
CA ASN A 76 -12.90 -0.82 2.50
C ASN A 76 -11.89 -1.36 3.52
N LYS A 77 -12.31 -2.23 4.45
CA LYS A 77 -11.38 -2.95 5.33
C LYS A 77 -10.37 -3.77 4.54
N ALA A 78 -10.82 -4.51 3.53
CA ALA A 78 -9.94 -5.28 2.65
C ALA A 78 -9.02 -4.36 1.82
N GLY A 79 -9.57 -3.31 1.21
CA GLY A 79 -8.78 -2.35 0.43
C GLY A 79 -7.70 -1.65 1.25
N ASP A 80 -8.08 -1.03 2.37
CA ASP A 80 -7.14 -0.38 3.28
C ASP A 80 -6.09 -1.38 3.82
N PHE A 81 -6.47 -2.65 4.03
CA PHE A 81 -5.51 -3.68 4.42
C PHE A 81 -4.44 -3.90 3.36
N GLY A 82 -4.84 -3.98 2.09
CA GLY A 82 -3.93 -4.11 0.96
C GLY A 82 -2.98 -2.92 0.82
N GLU A 83 -3.52 -1.70 0.90
CA GLU A 83 -2.75 -0.46 0.78
C GLU A 83 -1.72 -0.35 1.92
N ILE A 84 -2.13 -0.55 3.18
CA ILE A 84 -1.24 -0.47 4.34
C ILE A 84 -0.17 -1.56 4.33
N LEU A 85 -0.57 -2.82 4.06
CA LEU A 85 0.39 -3.92 4.01
C LEU A 85 1.44 -3.69 2.91
N SER A 86 1.00 -3.26 1.74
CA SER A 86 1.90 -2.96 0.61
C SER A 86 2.85 -1.81 0.92
N TYR A 87 2.36 -0.74 1.57
CA TYR A 87 3.20 0.36 2.04
C TYR A 87 4.35 -0.14 2.93
N TYR A 88 4.03 -0.93 3.96
CA TYR A 88 5.05 -1.41 4.88
C TYR A 88 5.99 -2.43 4.23
N LEU A 89 5.48 -3.36 3.42
CA LEU A 89 6.34 -4.31 2.71
C LEU A 89 7.37 -3.58 1.83
N TRP A 90 6.94 -2.58 1.03
CA TRP A 90 7.88 -1.86 0.17
C TRP A 90 8.86 -1.00 0.97
N THR A 91 8.38 -0.23 1.94
CA THR A 91 9.26 0.67 2.73
C THR A 91 10.24 -0.09 3.63
N GLU A 92 9.93 -1.34 4.02
CA GLU A 92 10.82 -2.20 4.80
C GLU A 92 11.71 -3.10 3.93
N THR A 93 11.45 -3.22 2.63
CA THR A 93 12.21 -4.11 1.73
C THR A 93 12.50 -3.49 0.36
N PHE A 94 11.56 -3.65 -0.59
CA PHE A 94 11.76 -3.43 -2.02
C PHE A 94 12.08 -1.98 -2.41
N ALA A 95 11.62 -1.02 -1.62
CA ALA A 95 11.86 0.42 -1.77
C ALA A 95 12.33 1.04 -0.44
N SER A 96 13.19 0.31 0.28
CA SER A 96 13.74 0.76 1.58
C SER A 96 14.57 2.05 1.49
N ASP A 97 15.00 2.41 0.30
CA ASP A 97 15.73 3.63 -0.04
C ASP A 97 14.83 4.87 -0.24
N ALA A 98 13.51 4.71 -0.28
CA ALA A 98 12.59 5.85 -0.31
C ALA A 98 12.70 6.68 0.97
N ASN A 99 12.87 8.00 0.86
CA ASN A 99 12.97 8.92 1.99
C ASN A 99 11.75 9.83 2.15
N ILE A 100 10.86 9.86 1.16
CA ILE A 100 9.56 10.54 1.25
C ILE A 100 8.47 9.47 1.11
N ARG A 101 7.69 9.28 2.17
CA ARG A 101 6.77 8.14 2.31
C ARG A 101 5.36 8.57 2.71
N PRO A 102 4.59 9.23 1.82
CA PRO A 102 3.24 9.71 2.11
C PRO A 102 2.32 8.59 2.63
N MET A 103 1.66 8.82 3.77
CA MET A 103 0.64 7.92 4.33
C MET A 103 -0.76 8.43 3.99
N LYS A 104 -1.17 8.21 2.74
CA LYS A 104 -2.37 8.84 2.15
C LYS A 104 -3.69 8.47 2.81
N ILE A 105 -3.75 7.31 3.45
CA ILE A 105 -4.93 6.85 4.21
C ILE A 105 -5.36 7.88 5.27
N ARG A 106 -4.41 8.65 5.83
CA ARG A 106 -4.70 9.71 6.81
C ARG A 106 -5.55 10.86 6.24
N TRP A 107 -5.57 11.00 4.92
CA TRP A 107 -6.21 12.11 4.22
C TRP A 107 -7.54 11.75 3.58
N LYS A 108 -8.05 10.53 3.79
CA LYS A 108 -9.39 10.13 3.38
C LYS A 108 -10.43 11.07 4.01
N GLU A 109 -11.34 11.60 3.20
CA GLU A 109 -12.43 12.46 3.70
C GLU A 109 -13.42 11.69 4.58
N HIS A 110 -13.59 10.40 4.30
CA HIS A 110 -14.42 9.48 5.08
C HIS A 110 -13.77 8.08 5.15
N PRO A 111 -13.84 7.36 6.29
CA PRO A 111 -13.21 6.04 6.44
C PRO A 111 -13.65 5.00 5.40
N ASP A 112 -14.91 5.07 4.97
CA ASP A 112 -15.49 4.19 3.94
C ASP A 112 -15.39 4.70 2.50
N MET A 113 -14.50 5.67 2.23
CA MET A 113 -14.12 6.05 0.87
C MET A 113 -12.77 5.42 0.50
N PRO A 114 -12.48 5.22 -0.80
CA PRO A 114 -11.13 4.86 -1.23
C PRO A 114 -10.16 6.05 -1.03
N SER A 115 -8.88 5.75 -0.87
CA SER A 115 -7.80 6.74 -1.00
C SER A 115 -7.79 7.30 -2.43
N HIS A 116 -7.47 8.58 -2.62
CA HIS A 116 -7.52 9.19 -3.94
C HIS A 116 -6.32 8.76 -4.79
N LEU A 117 -6.52 8.45 -6.08
CA LEU A 117 -5.48 8.21 -7.09
C LEU A 117 -4.75 6.86 -6.92
N VAL A 118 -3.42 6.83 -6.84
CA VAL A 118 -2.63 5.60 -6.68
C VAL A 118 -2.79 5.03 -5.26
N ASP A 119 -2.75 3.72 -5.05
CA ASP A 119 -2.83 3.17 -3.68
C ASP A 119 -1.62 3.62 -2.84
N VAL A 120 -0.41 3.23 -3.25
CA VAL A 120 0.84 3.65 -2.57
C VAL A 120 1.74 4.40 -3.53
N ILE A 121 2.32 5.51 -3.06
CA ILE A 121 3.40 6.23 -3.72
C ILE A 121 4.54 6.47 -2.74
N LEU A 122 5.76 6.18 -3.17
CA LEU A 122 6.98 6.46 -2.40
C LEU A 122 7.94 7.21 -3.30
N LEU A 123 8.69 8.16 -2.75
CA LEU A 123 9.67 8.93 -3.50
C LEU A 123 11.04 8.80 -2.82
N ARG A 124 12.07 8.72 -3.65
CA ARG A 124 13.46 8.79 -3.24
C ARG A 124 14.10 10.01 -3.84
N ARG A 125 14.71 10.81 -2.99
CA ARG A 125 15.67 11.83 -3.36
C ARG A 125 17.07 11.39 -2.97
N VAL A 126 18.00 11.38 -3.92
CA VAL A 126 19.41 11.11 -3.66
C VAL A 126 20.08 12.32 -3.00
N ASP A 127 19.69 13.52 -3.43
CA ASP A 127 20.14 14.80 -2.90
C ASP A 127 18.91 15.65 -2.48
N GLU A 128 18.94 16.20 -1.26
CA GLU A 128 17.87 16.99 -0.66
C GLU A 128 17.77 18.42 -1.22
N ASP A 129 18.83 18.92 -1.85
CA ASP A 129 18.89 20.27 -2.41
C ASP A 129 18.83 20.24 -3.93
N ASN A 130 19.44 19.22 -4.55
CA ASN A 130 19.65 19.20 -6.00
C ASN A 130 18.88 18.11 -6.72
N ALA A 131 18.73 18.32 -8.02
CA ALA A 131 18.13 17.36 -8.90
C ALA A 131 19.05 16.25 -9.35
N CYS A 132 18.63 15.00 -9.15
CA CYS A 132 19.39 13.82 -9.55
C CYS A 132 18.55 12.92 -10.46
N PRO A 133 19.09 12.50 -11.63
CA PRO A 133 18.44 11.48 -12.48
C PRO A 133 18.23 10.13 -11.78
N ASP A 134 18.97 9.86 -10.70
CA ASP A 134 18.83 8.65 -9.87
C ASP A 134 17.74 8.78 -8.79
N ASP A 135 17.08 9.93 -8.69
CA ASP A 135 15.84 10.06 -7.90
C ASP A 135 14.81 9.06 -8.41
N LYS A 136 13.91 8.61 -7.53
CA LYS A 136 12.94 7.56 -7.88
C LYS A 136 11.53 7.88 -7.43
N MET A 137 10.58 7.42 -8.22
CA MET A 137 9.18 7.31 -7.87
C MET A 137 8.76 5.85 -7.94
N TYR A 138 8.23 5.36 -6.84
CA TYR A 138 7.63 4.03 -6.74
C TYR A 138 6.11 4.17 -6.67
N THR A 139 5.35 3.39 -7.43
CA THR A 139 3.92 3.19 -7.18
C THR A 139 3.58 1.72 -7.03
N ILE A 140 2.69 1.41 -6.08
CA ILE A 140 2.26 0.05 -5.80
C ILE A 140 0.73 0.04 -5.82
N GLU A 141 0.16 -0.70 -6.77
CA GLU A 141 -1.29 -0.93 -6.89
C GLU A 141 -1.64 -2.27 -6.23
N SER A 142 -2.59 -2.28 -5.30
CA SER A 142 -2.91 -3.44 -4.48
C SER A 142 -4.34 -3.94 -4.68
N LYS A 143 -4.52 -5.26 -4.82
CA LYS A 143 -5.84 -5.90 -4.87
C LYS A 143 -5.94 -6.98 -3.83
N VAL A 144 -6.94 -6.87 -2.96
CA VAL A 144 -7.24 -7.87 -1.93
C VAL A 144 -8.46 -8.69 -2.34
N TRP A 145 -8.36 -10.01 -2.30
CA TRP A 145 -9.46 -10.91 -2.64
C TRP A 145 -9.68 -12.02 -1.62
N THR A 146 -10.84 -11.99 -0.98
CA THR A 146 -11.29 -13.02 -0.02
C THR A 146 -12.70 -13.53 -0.29
N SER A 147 -13.29 -13.14 -1.43
CA SER A 147 -14.64 -13.58 -1.81
C SER A 147 -14.56 -14.93 -2.52
N THR A 148 -15.70 -15.60 -2.69
CA THR A 148 -15.76 -16.78 -3.57
C THR A 148 -15.25 -16.41 -4.96
N MET A 149 -14.36 -17.24 -5.51
CA MET A 149 -13.80 -17.03 -6.84
C MET A 149 -14.92 -16.94 -7.88
N LYS A 150 -14.86 -15.90 -8.72
CA LYS A 150 -15.74 -15.77 -9.88
C LYS A 150 -15.03 -16.37 -11.09
N GLU A 151 -15.79 -16.97 -12.01
CA GLU A 151 -15.25 -17.55 -13.23
C GLU A 151 -14.42 -16.51 -14.01
N GLY A 152 -13.21 -16.88 -14.40
CA GLY A 152 -12.28 -16.04 -15.16
C GLY A 152 -11.70 -14.84 -14.40
N HIS A 153 -12.05 -14.65 -13.12
CA HIS A 153 -11.54 -13.53 -12.34
C HIS A 153 -10.07 -13.72 -11.96
N SER A 154 -9.28 -12.65 -12.03
CA SER A 154 -7.91 -12.62 -11.51
C SER A 154 -7.57 -11.25 -10.93
N SER A 155 -7.33 -11.20 -9.61
CA SER A 155 -6.84 -9.99 -8.95
C SER A 155 -5.43 -9.60 -9.38
N LEU A 156 -4.65 -10.52 -9.96
CA LEU A 156 -3.37 -10.21 -10.61
C LEU A 156 -3.60 -9.36 -11.88
N THR A 157 -4.59 -9.73 -12.70
CA THR A 157 -4.96 -8.98 -13.90
C THR A 157 -5.50 -7.60 -13.52
N ASP A 158 -6.35 -7.52 -12.51
CA ASP A 158 -6.90 -6.25 -12.03
C ASP A 158 -5.79 -5.32 -11.50
N ALA A 159 -4.89 -5.85 -10.67
CA ALA A 159 -3.77 -5.08 -10.11
C ALA A 159 -2.84 -4.58 -11.23
N LEU A 160 -2.49 -5.44 -12.20
CA LEU A 160 -1.66 -5.03 -13.34
C LEU A 160 -2.36 -3.96 -14.19
N SER A 161 -3.65 -4.14 -14.47
CA SER A 161 -4.44 -3.17 -15.27
C SER A 161 -4.50 -1.79 -14.62
N ASP A 162 -4.66 -1.73 -13.30
CA ASP A 162 -4.68 -0.47 -12.58
C ASP A 162 -3.27 0.12 -12.39
N ALA A 163 -2.23 -0.71 -12.19
CA ALA A 163 -0.83 -0.25 -12.17
C ALA A 163 -0.40 0.38 -13.50
N ILE A 164 -0.95 -0.09 -14.64
CA ILE A 164 -0.74 0.54 -15.95
C ILE A 164 -1.35 1.96 -15.96
N LYS A 165 -2.54 2.15 -15.38
CA LYS A 165 -3.17 3.49 -15.25
C LYS A 165 -2.35 4.40 -14.33
N ASP A 166 -1.76 3.84 -13.28
CA ASP A 166 -0.86 4.57 -12.40
C ASP A 166 0.38 5.08 -13.16
N LYS A 167 1.01 4.20 -13.94
CA LYS A 167 2.15 4.52 -14.81
C LYS A 167 1.82 5.61 -15.82
N THR A 168 0.65 5.57 -16.45
CA THR A 168 0.30 6.49 -17.54
C THR A 168 -0.28 7.81 -17.08
N GLU A 169 -0.97 7.84 -15.93
CA GLU A 169 -1.81 8.97 -15.56
C GLU A 169 -1.83 9.29 -14.06
N ARG A 170 -2.19 8.32 -13.21
CA ARG A 170 -2.55 8.64 -11.80
C ARG A 170 -1.35 9.04 -10.96
N ALA A 171 -0.14 8.55 -11.25
CA ALA A 171 1.06 8.94 -10.53
C ALA A 171 1.35 10.45 -10.69
N ALA A 172 1.25 10.97 -11.92
CA ALA A 172 1.43 12.39 -12.21
C ALA A 172 0.38 13.26 -11.51
N LYS A 173 -0.87 12.82 -11.48
CA LYS A 173 -1.95 13.50 -10.74
C LYS A 173 -1.77 13.44 -9.22
N THR A 174 -1.05 12.43 -8.72
CA THR A 174 -0.84 12.27 -7.28
C THR A 174 0.10 13.33 -6.73
N ILE A 175 1.09 13.78 -7.49
CA ILE A 175 2.03 14.81 -7.03
C ILE A 175 1.35 16.11 -6.57
N PRO A 176 0.54 16.82 -7.39
CA PRO A 176 -0.11 18.04 -6.92
C PRO A 176 -1.10 17.78 -5.76
N TYR A 177 -1.71 16.60 -5.72
CA TYR A 177 -2.52 16.18 -4.57
C TYR A 177 -1.66 16.11 -3.29
N LEU A 178 -0.51 15.43 -3.32
CA LEU A 178 0.41 15.35 -2.18
C LEU A 178 0.86 16.74 -1.70
N VAL A 179 1.24 17.63 -2.63
CA VAL A 179 1.62 19.01 -2.30
C VAL A 179 0.50 19.70 -1.51
N THR A 180 -0.75 19.59 -1.99
CA THR A 180 -1.91 20.20 -1.32
C THR A 180 -2.14 19.62 0.07
N GLN A 181 -1.97 18.31 0.24
CA GLN A 181 -2.17 17.65 1.55
C GLN A 181 -1.07 18.03 2.54
N TYR A 182 0.19 18.09 2.11
CA TYR A 182 1.30 18.53 2.96
C TYR A 182 1.15 20.00 3.38
N GLU A 183 0.80 20.90 2.46
CA GLU A 183 0.52 22.31 2.80
C GLU A 183 -0.64 22.44 3.80
N ARG A 184 -1.69 21.62 3.67
CA ARG A 184 -2.82 21.60 4.62
C ARG A 184 -2.40 21.14 6.02
N ASP A 185 -1.43 20.23 6.08
CA ASP A 185 -0.91 19.67 7.32
C ASP A 185 0.26 20.51 7.88
N ASP A 186 0.52 21.71 7.31
CA ASP A 186 1.62 22.63 7.65
C ASP A 186 3.05 22.07 7.38
N GLU A 187 3.16 21.05 6.54
CA GLU A 187 4.40 20.35 6.17
C GLU A 187 5.03 20.92 4.89
N TYR A 188 5.31 22.23 4.89
CA TYR A 188 5.76 22.94 3.67
C TYR A 188 7.07 22.42 3.07
N ASP A 189 8.02 22.01 3.91
CA ASP A 189 9.29 21.43 3.43
C ASP A 189 9.03 20.15 2.62
N LEU A 190 8.14 19.26 3.10
CA LEU A 190 7.74 18.06 2.35
C LEU A 190 6.96 18.41 1.08
N ALA A 191 6.11 19.44 1.12
CA ALA A 191 5.39 19.91 -0.05
C ALA A 191 6.35 20.34 -1.17
N ASP A 192 7.39 21.10 -0.84
CA ASP A 192 8.41 21.54 -1.81
C ASP A 192 9.25 20.38 -2.33
N GLN A 193 9.65 19.44 -1.46
CA GLN A 193 10.37 18.23 -1.87
C GLN A 193 9.57 17.39 -2.88
N VAL A 194 8.27 17.24 -2.67
CA VAL A 194 7.39 16.45 -3.54
C VAL A 194 7.08 17.17 -4.85
N ARG A 195 6.91 18.50 -4.82
CA ARG A 195 6.56 19.33 -5.99
C ARG A 195 7.51 19.11 -7.16
N ARG A 196 8.79 18.86 -6.88
CA ARG A 196 9.82 18.60 -7.89
C ARG A 196 9.52 17.39 -8.79
N PHE A 197 8.84 16.36 -8.28
CA PHE A 197 8.43 15.19 -9.07
C PHE A 197 7.29 15.50 -10.07
N GLY A 198 6.70 16.69 -9.98
CA GLY A 198 5.64 17.18 -10.86
C GLY A 198 6.14 17.71 -12.20
N ASP A 199 7.45 17.93 -12.35
CA ASP A 199 8.09 18.39 -13.58
C ASP A 199 9.24 17.45 -14.00
N PRO A 200 8.91 16.23 -14.49
CA PRO A 200 9.90 15.25 -14.91
C PRO A 200 10.73 15.66 -16.13
N VAL A 201 10.34 16.72 -16.85
CA VAL A 201 11.09 17.23 -18.01
C VAL A 201 12.34 17.97 -17.54
N ASN A 202 12.19 18.84 -16.55
CA ASN A 202 13.31 19.59 -15.98
C ASN A 202 14.02 18.83 -14.85
N TYR A 203 13.31 17.92 -14.17
CA TYR A 203 13.85 17.12 -13.07
C TYR A 203 13.60 15.63 -13.35
N PRO A 204 14.36 15.01 -14.27
CA PRO A 204 14.17 13.60 -14.59
C PRO A 204 14.40 12.71 -13.36
N TYR A 205 13.64 11.62 -13.29
CA TYR A 205 13.72 10.60 -12.25
C TYR A 205 13.30 9.24 -12.81
N ILE A 206 13.70 8.16 -12.13
CA ILE A 206 13.33 6.78 -12.47
C ILE A 206 11.93 6.47 -11.94
N LYS A 207 11.10 5.83 -12.76
CA LYS A 207 9.76 5.37 -12.37
C LYS A 207 9.73 3.85 -12.28
N GLU A 208 9.31 3.35 -11.14
CA GLU A 208 9.13 1.93 -10.88
C GLU A 208 7.68 1.69 -10.42
N HIS A 209 6.97 0.82 -11.13
CA HIS A 209 5.55 0.54 -10.89
C HIS A 209 5.38 -0.94 -10.57
N PHE A 210 4.56 -1.23 -9.58
CA PHE A 210 4.33 -2.59 -9.10
C PHE A 210 2.84 -2.86 -8.98
N ALA A 211 2.47 -4.11 -9.25
CA ALA A 211 1.14 -4.62 -9.01
C ALA A 211 1.22 -5.74 -7.96
N ILE A 212 0.29 -5.78 -7.01
CA ILE A 212 0.24 -6.82 -5.99
C ILE A 212 -1.18 -7.34 -5.81
N ALA A 213 -1.34 -8.65 -5.84
CA ALA A 213 -2.55 -9.34 -5.43
C ALA A 213 -2.31 -10.06 -4.10
N ILE A 214 -3.15 -9.77 -3.11
CA ILE A 214 -3.14 -10.40 -1.80
C ILE A 214 -4.44 -11.20 -1.67
N VAL A 215 -4.32 -12.53 -1.67
CA VAL A 215 -5.48 -13.40 -1.91
C VAL A 215 -5.58 -14.49 -0.86
N GLU A 216 -6.78 -15.03 -0.67
CA GLU A 216 -6.94 -16.24 0.10
C GLU A 216 -6.10 -17.37 -0.52
N SER A 217 -5.27 -18.01 0.30
CA SER A 217 -4.31 -19.02 -0.14
C SER A 217 -4.91 -20.14 -0.99
N THR A 218 -6.12 -20.58 -0.64
CA THR A 218 -6.84 -21.66 -1.35
C THR A 218 -7.27 -21.28 -2.76
N GLN A 219 -7.23 -19.99 -3.11
CA GLN A 219 -7.63 -19.45 -4.41
C GLN A 219 -6.44 -18.97 -5.27
N ALA A 220 -5.20 -19.09 -4.77
CA ALA A 220 -4.02 -18.59 -5.46
C ALA A 220 -3.83 -19.21 -6.86
N ASN A 221 -4.05 -20.52 -6.99
CA ASN A 221 -3.91 -21.22 -8.27
C ASN A 221 -4.91 -20.73 -9.32
N ASP A 222 -6.16 -20.43 -8.91
CA ASP A 222 -7.18 -19.91 -9.82
C ASP A 222 -6.80 -18.52 -10.33
N HIS A 223 -6.28 -17.65 -9.45
CA HIS A 223 -5.78 -16.34 -9.87
C HIS A 223 -4.60 -16.44 -10.84
N ILE A 224 -3.68 -17.38 -10.63
CA ILE A 224 -2.55 -17.64 -11.54
C ILE A 224 -3.05 -18.17 -12.89
N ALA A 225 -3.98 -19.12 -12.87
CA ALA A 225 -4.54 -19.72 -14.08
C ALA A 225 -5.33 -18.72 -14.93
N ASN A 226 -6.08 -17.82 -14.28
CA ASN A 226 -6.87 -16.77 -14.93
C ASN A 226 -6.07 -15.49 -15.22
N PHE A 227 -4.78 -15.42 -14.87
CA PHE A 227 -3.99 -14.21 -15.05
C PHE A 227 -3.75 -13.94 -16.54
N ASP A 228 -3.99 -12.70 -16.98
CA ASP A 228 -3.84 -12.30 -18.37
C ASP A 228 -2.35 -12.22 -18.78
N LYS A 229 -1.86 -13.32 -19.36
CA LYS A 229 -0.48 -13.44 -19.84
C LYS A 229 -0.17 -12.53 -21.03
N VAL A 230 -1.18 -12.14 -21.81
CA VAL A 230 -1.00 -11.21 -22.94
C VAL A 230 -0.76 -9.81 -22.39
N LEU A 231 -1.57 -9.37 -21.43
CA LEU A 231 -1.39 -8.11 -20.74
C LEU A 231 -0.03 -8.05 -20.01
N GLN A 232 0.34 -9.15 -19.35
CA GLN A 232 1.65 -9.28 -18.70
C GLN A 232 2.80 -9.12 -19.69
N ALA A 233 2.77 -9.85 -20.81
CA ALA A 233 3.83 -9.79 -21.82
C ALA A 233 3.95 -8.40 -22.47
N ALA A 234 2.85 -7.65 -22.56
CA ALA A 234 2.85 -6.27 -23.04
C ALA A 234 3.41 -5.26 -22.00
N ASN A 235 3.52 -5.65 -20.73
CA ASN A 235 3.89 -4.77 -19.61
C ASN A 235 4.95 -5.39 -18.70
N THR A 236 5.98 -6.00 -19.30
CA THR A 236 7.07 -6.70 -18.58
C THR A 236 7.86 -5.81 -17.62
N ASN A 237 7.76 -4.49 -17.76
CA ASN A 237 8.40 -3.51 -16.88
C ASN A 237 7.63 -3.25 -15.57
N ILE A 238 6.48 -3.91 -15.36
CA ILE A 238 5.69 -3.85 -14.12
C ILE A 238 5.74 -5.24 -13.47
N PRO A 239 6.61 -5.46 -12.47
CA PRO A 239 6.60 -6.70 -11.72
C PRO A 239 5.26 -6.92 -11.01
N VAL A 240 4.74 -8.13 -11.08
CA VAL A 240 3.45 -8.52 -10.49
C VAL A 240 3.68 -9.50 -9.36
N TYR A 241 3.25 -9.12 -8.16
CA TYR A 241 3.40 -9.88 -6.93
C TYR A 241 2.12 -10.62 -6.58
N LEU A 242 2.27 -11.84 -6.07
CA LEU A 242 1.19 -12.63 -5.48
C LEU A 242 1.55 -12.97 -4.03
N LEU A 243 0.69 -12.60 -3.10
CA LEU A 243 0.79 -12.95 -1.68
C LEU A 243 -0.43 -13.80 -1.28
N PRO A 244 -0.31 -15.14 -1.36
CA PRO A 244 -1.29 -16.05 -0.81
C PRO A 244 -1.21 -16.03 0.72
N ILE A 245 -2.32 -15.70 1.39
CA ILE A 245 -2.44 -15.69 2.85
C ILE A 245 -3.58 -16.61 3.27
N ALA A 246 -3.31 -17.58 4.12
CA ALA A 246 -4.33 -18.47 4.67
C ALA A 246 -5.21 -17.73 5.68
N HIS A 247 -6.53 -17.90 5.59
CA HIS A 247 -7.50 -17.23 6.46
C HIS A 247 -7.38 -15.70 6.41
N LEU A 248 -7.12 -15.16 5.22
CA LEU A 248 -6.84 -13.74 5.00
C LEU A 248 -7.93 -12.84 5.59
N LYS A 249 -9.20 -13.22 5.41
CA LYS A 249 -10.35 -12.48 5.93
C LYS A 249 -10.35 -12.39 7.45
N ASP A 250 -10.04 -13.50 8.12
CA ASP A 250 -10.04 -13.57 9.57
C ASP A 250 -8.87 -12.77 10.14
N ILE A 251 -7.69 -12.83 9.50
CA ILE A 251 -6.51 -12.05 9.86
C ILE A 251 -6.80 -10.55 9.85
N TYR A 252 -7.29 -10.00 8.73
CA TYR A 252 -7.53 -8.55 8.70
C TYR A 252 -8.70 -8.15 9.59
N ASN A 253 -9.73 -8.99 9.77
CA ASN A 253 -10.81 -8.70 10.71
C ASN A 253 -10.31 -8.66 12.16
N GLN A 254 -9.46 -9.60 12.56
CA GLN A 254 -8.85 -9.62 13.88
C GLN A 254 -7.96 -8.40 14.10
N LEU A 255 -7.21 -7.98 13.07
CA LEU A 255 -6.42 -6.75 13.09
C LEU A 255 -7.30 -5.52 13.38
N TYR A 256 -8.41 -5.34 12.66
CA TYR A 256 -9.34 -4.22 12.88
C TYR A 256 -10.05 -4.26 14.24
N LEU A 257 -10.26 -5.45 14.83
CA LEU A 257 -10.77 -5.57 16.19
C LEU A 257 -9.75 -5.11 17.25
N ASN A 258 -8.45 -5.26 16.95
CA ASN A 258 -7.37 -4.97 17.89
C ASN A 258 -6.85 -3.53 17.80
N ILE A 259 -6.88 -2.89 16.62
CA ILE A 259 -6.39 -1.52 16.40
C ILE A 259 -6.94 -0.50 17.42
N PRO A 260 -8.24 -0.45 17.74
CA PRO A 260 -8.79 0.51 18.70
C PRO A 260 -8.24 0.44 20.12
N ASN A 261 -7.63 -0.70 20.49
CA ASN A 261 -7.15 -0.97 21.84
C ASN A 261 -5.62 -0.79 21.96
N ASN A 262 -4.97 -0.25 20.92
CA ASN A 262 -3.54 0.07 20.88
C ASN A 262 -3.30 1.59 21.04
#